data_AF-A0A9E7AQ23-F1
#
_entry.id   AF-A0A9E7AQ23-F1
#
_cell.length_a   1.000
_cell.length_b   1.000
_cell.length_c   1.000
_cell.angle_alpha   90.00
_cell.angle_beta   90.00
_cell.angle_gamma   90.00
#
_symmetry.space_group_name_H-M   'P 1'
#
loop_
_entity.id
_entity.type
_entity.pdbx_description
1 polymer ?
#
loop_
_entity_poly.entity_id
_entity_poly.type
_entity_poly.pdbx_seq_one_letter_code
_entity_poly.pdbx_strand_id
1 'polypeptide(L)'
;MPAILTHDFFGKDAFDIAAGKLGFSTMEEREAFLLGNQGPDPLFYLAADPLLHRYAKYASIMHKEKTPELLLSMRDAIAPLPLKDVAVARAYIAGFLCHYMLDSTAHPFVYYWQNMLTSQGVEGLDDSAKNQVHAEIEKDLDEAILYAHLGKTVATYRPYSEVLKGVAAYALRFG
;
A
#
# COMPACT_ATOMS: atom_id res chain seq x y z
N MET A 1 7.08 -5.17 2.16
CA MET A 1 6.45 -3.85 2.07
C MET A 1 6.03 -3.40 3.45
N PRO A 2 6.27 -2.15 3.87
CA PRO A 2 5.57 -1.61 5.03
C PRO A 2 4.09 -1.98 4.96
N ALA A 3 3.48 -2.33 6.09
CA ALA A 3 2.13 -2.86 6.04
C ALA A 3 1.09 -1.74 5.84
N ILE A 4 -0.19 -2.10 5.95
CA ILE A 4 -1.33 -1.29 5.53
C ILE A 4 -1.37 0.11 6.17
N LEU A 5 -0.91 0.27 7.42
CA LEU A 5 -0.96 1.53 8.16
C LEU A 5 0.11 2.49 7.69
N THR A 6 1.33 2.02 7.48
CA THR A 6 2.44 2.87 7.04
C THR A 6 2.12 3.50 5.70
N HIS A 7 1.57 2.73 4.75
CA HIS A 7 1.05 3.29 3.50
C HIS A 7 -0.12 4.25 3.74
N ASP A 8 -1.09 3.94 4.59
CA ASP A 8 -2.24 4.80 4.81
C ASP A 8 -1.85 6.19 5.37
N PHE A 9 -1.01 6.23 6.40
CA PHE A 9 -0.52 7.50 6.95
C PHE A 9 0.33 8.26 5.93
N PHE A 10 1.29 7.56 5.29
CA PHE A 10 2.13 8.18 4.26
C PHE A 10 1.30 8.77 3.11
N GLY A 11 0.28 8.06 2.64
CA GLY A 11 -0.60 8.51 1.57
C GLY A 11 -1.44 9.72 1.98
N LYS A 12 -1.94 9.74 3.22
CA LYS A 12 -2.68 10.89 3.76
C LYS A 12 -1.81 12.14 3.80
N ASP A 13 -0.57 12.02 4.25
CA ASP A 13 0.38 13.12 4.31
C ASP A 13 0.82 13.58 2.91
N ALA A 14 1.07 12.64 2.00
CA ALA A 14 1.49 12.93 0.63
C ALA A 14 0.37 13.53 -0.22
N PHE A 15 -0.90 13.23 0.08
CA PHE A 15 -2.04 13.69 -0.71
C PHE A 15 -2.12 15.21 -0.77
N ASP A 16 -1.95 15.93 0.35
CA ASP A 16 -2.10 17.39 0.35
C ASP A 16 -1.05 18.06 -0.55
N ILE A 17 0.17 17.52 -0.57
CA ILE A 17 1.25 17.97 -1.46
C ILE A 17 0.91 17.66 -2.91
N ALA A 18 0.45 16.43 -3.18
CA ALA A 18 0.09 15.99 -4.53
C ALA A 18 -1.10 16.79 -5.08
N ALA A 19 -2.13 17.02 -4.27
CA ALA A 19 -3.31 17.79 -4.61
C ALA A 19 -2.95 19.23 -4.98
N GLY A 20 -2.11 19.89 -4.18
CA GLY A 20 -1.64 21.25 -4.46
C GLY A 20 -0.81 21.36 -5.75
N LYS A 21 -0.03 20.32 -6.09
CA LYS A 21 0.83 20.31 -7.29
C LYS A 21 0.12 19.85 -8.56
N LEU A 22 -0.80 18.90 -8.44
CA LEU A 22 -1.41 18.19 -9.59
C LEU A 22 -2.86 18.59 -9.84
N GLY A 23 -3.44 19.40 -8.95
CA GLY A 23 -4.77 19.99 -9.07
C GLY A 23 -5.91 19.05 -8.64
N PHE A 24 -5.64 18.10 -7.74
CA PHE A 24 -6.70 17.24 -7.20
C PHE A 24 -7.54 18.04 -6.19
N SER A 25 -8.85 17.94 -6.30
CA SER A 25 -9.82 18.73 -5.54
C SER A 25 -11.07 17.96 -5.14
N THR A 26 -11.34 16.79 -5.73
CA THR A 26 -12.54 16.00 -5.43
C THR A 26 -12.27 14.90 -4.42
N MET A 27 -13.35 14.43 -3.77
CA MET A 27 -13.26 13.27 -2.87
C MET A 27 -12.87 11.99 -3.63
N GLU A 28 -13.39 11.82 -4.86
CA GLU A 28 -13.09 10.66 -5.71
C GLU A 28 -11.60 10.60 -6.08
N GLU A 29 -10.98 11.75 -6.38
CA GLU A 29 -9.54 11.83 -6.64
C GLU A 29 -8.74 11.49 -5.37
N ARG A 30 -9.18 11.97 -4.20
CA ARG A 30 -8.54 11.64 -2.91
C ARG A 30 -8.60 10.14 -2.62
N GLU A 31 -9.78 9.54 -2.77
CA GLU A 31 -9.97 8.11 -2.55
C GLU A 31 -9.16 7.28 -3.55
N ALA A 32 -9.14 7.67 -4.82
CA ALA A 32 -8.32 7.03 -5.85
C ALA A 32 -6.83 7.13 -5.54
N PHE A 33 -6.34 8.29 -5.09
CA PHE A 33 -4.96 8.48 -4.65
C PHE A 33 -4.61 7.56 -3.48
N LEU A 34 -5.43 7.53 -2.43
CA LEU A 34 -5.17 6.70 -1.26
C LEU A 34 -5.22 5.21 -1.59
N LEU A 35 -6.14 4.79 -2.47
CA LEU A 35 -6.19 3.43 -2.98
C LEU A 35 -4.93 3.10 -3.80
N GLY A 36 -4.52 4.00 -4.70
CA GLY A 36 -3.29 3.87 -5.46
C GLY A 36 -2.06 3.77 -4.55
N ASN A 37 -2.03 4.50 -3.44
CA ASN A 37 -0.94 4.50 -2.47
C ASN A 37 -0.86 3.22 -1.61
N GLN A 38 -1.90 2.39 -1.64
CA GLN A 38 -1.81 1.01 -1.13
C GLN A 38 -1.19 0.06 -2.16
N GLY A 39 -0.97 0.53 -3.39
CA GLY A 39 -0.26 -0.23 -4.41
C GLY A 39 -0.94 -1.55 -4.78
N PRO A 40 -0.15 -2.57 -5.16
CA PRO A 40 -0.64 -3.92 -5.41
C PRO A 40 -1.03 -4.70 -4.14
N ASP A 41 -0.73 -4.17 -2.95
CA ASP A 41 -0.74 -4.90 -1.68
C ASP A 41 -2.08 -5.53 -1.33
N PRO A 42 -3.22 -4.86 -1.60
CA PRO A 42 -4.53 -5.46 -1.34
C PRO A 42 -4.73 -6.82 -2.03
N LEU A 43 -4.00 -7.08 -3.14
CA LEU A 43 -4.08 -8.34 -3.85
C LEU A 43 -3.48 -9.51 -3.04
N PHE A 44 -2.54 -9.27 -2.11
CA PHE A 44 -2.01 -10.35 -1.26
C PHE A 44 -3.10 -10.99 -0.38
N TYR A 45 -4.10 -10.22 0.06
CA TYR A 45 -5.20 -10.73 0.89
C TYR A 45 -6.14 -11.66 0.13
N LEU A 46 -6.13 -11.63 -1.22
CA LEU A 46 -6.90 -12.57 -2.03
C LEU A 46 -6.45 -14.02 -1.82
N ALA A 47 -5.24 -14.25 -1.29
CA ALA A 47 -4.74 -15.59 -0.95
C ALA A 47 -5.63 -16.33 0.08
N ALA A 48 -6.38 -15.59 0.91
CA ALA A 48 -7.29 -16.17 1.89
C ALA A 48 -8.61 -16.67 1.28
N ASP A 49 -8.95 -16.24 0.06
CA ASP A 49 -10.19 -16.62 -0.62
C ASP A 49 -9.93 -17.76 -1.63
N PRO A 50 -10.54 -18.95 -1.47
CA PRO A 50 -10.35 -20.09 -2.37
C PRO A 50 -10.68 -19.80 -3.84
N LEU A 51 -11.58 -18.87 -4.14
CA LEU A 51 -11.96 -18.50 -5.51
C LEU A 51 -11.00 -17.47 -6.12
N LEU A 52 -10.39 -16.63 -5.28
CA LEU A 52 -9.57 -15.49 -5.72
C LEU A 52 -8.06 -15.69 -5.51
N HIS A 53 -7.62 -16.72 -4.76
CA HIS A 53 -6.21 -16.96 -4.42
C HIS A 53 -5.26 -16.92 -5.62
N ARG A 54 -5.72 -17.39 -6.79
CA ARG A 54 -4.93 -17.40 -8.04
C ARG A 54 -4.50 -16.01 -8.49
N TYR A 55 -5.17 -14.95 -8.03
CA TYR A 55 -4.86 -13.56 -8.35
C TYR A 55 -3.86 -12.92 -7.38
N ALA A 56 -3.63 -13.50 -6.19
CA ALA A 56 -2.68 -12.95 -5.22
C ALA A 56 -1.24 -12.88 -5.78
N LYS A 57 -0.90 -13.75 -6.74
CA LYS A 57 0.39 -13.72 -7.44
C LYS A 57 0.65 -12.39 -8.17
N TYR A 58 -0.39 -11.67 -8.59
CA TYR A 58 -0.23 -10.39 -9.28
C TYR A 58 0.33 -9.31 -8.37
N ALA A 59 0.09 -9.40 -7.06
CA ALA A 59 0.74 -8.54 -6.08
C ALA A 59 2.28 -8.67 -6.21
N SER A 60 2.81 -9.89 -6.15
CA SER A 60 4.24 -10.15 -6.30
C SER A 60 4.80 -9.74 -7.67
N ILE A 61 4.07 -10.03 -8.75
CA ILE A 61 4.49 -9.68 -10.11
C ILE A 61 4.63 -8.16 -10.23
N MET A 62 3.63 -7.40 -9.77
CA MET A 62 3.66 -5.92 -9.86
C MET A 62 4.80 -5.30 -9.05
N HIS A 63 5.21 -5.93 -7.94
CA HIS A 63 6.34 -5.47 -7.12
C HIS A 63 7.71 -5.81 -7.71
N LYS A 64 7.85 -6.96 -8.40
CA LYS A 64 9.17 -7.54 -8.70
C LYS A 64 9.49 -7.61 -10.19
N GLU A 65 8.49 -7.66 -11.04
CA GLU A 65 8.66 -7.92 -12.47
C GLU A 65 8.29 -6.70 -13.28
N LYS A 66 9.26 -6.17 -14.03
CA LYS A 66 9.03 -5.11 -15.03
C LYS A 66 8.29 -3.89 -14.44
N THR A 67 8.63 -3.52 -13.21
CA THR A 67 8.00 -2.38 -12.51
C THR A 67 8.07 -1.08 -13.31
N PRO A 68 9.19 -0.73 -13.98
CA PRO A 68 9.21 0.43 -14.87
C PRO A 68 8.18 0.35 -16.00
N GLU A 69 8.04 -0.82 -16.63
CA GLU A 69 7.06 -1.05 -17.69
C GLU A 69 5.62 -1.00 -17.18
N LEU A 70 5.36 -1.46 -15.96
CA LEU A 70 4.06 -1.30 -15.30
C LEU A 70 3.71 0.19 -15.13
N LEU A 71 4.64 1.00 -14.61
CA LEU A 71 4.44 2.43 -14.41
C LEU A 71 4.23 3.17 -15.74
N LEU A 72 4.98 2.80 -16.79
CA LEU A 72 4.78 3.32 -18.15
C LEU A 72 3.41 2.91 -18.71
N SER A 73 3.00 1.67 -18.50
CA SER A 73 1.69 1.18 -18.94
C SER A 73 0.55 1.92 -18.24
N MET A 74 0.69 2.23 -16.95
CA MET A 74 -0.27 3.05 -16.21
C MET A 74 -0.40 4.46 -16.80
N ARG A 75 0.73 5.11 -17.13
CA ARG A 75 0.73 6.41 -17.83
C ARG A 75 -0.01 6.32 -19.17
N ASP A 76 0.31 5.30 -19.96
CA ASP A 76 -0.25 5.15 -21.31
C ASP A 76 -1.75 4.81 -21.28
N ALA A 77 -2.20 4.12 -20.23
CA ALA A 77 -3.61 3.83 -20.00
C ALA A 77 -4.48 5.07 -19.75
N ILE A 78 -3.89 6.25 -19.46
CA ILE A 78 -4.65 7.50 -19.30
C ILE A 78 -5.17 8.01 -20.65
N ALA A 79 -4.37 7.88 -21.72
CA ALA A 79 -4.65 8.47 -23.03
C ALA A 79 -6.02 8.09 -23.63
N PRO A 80 -6.48 6.81 -23.57
CA PRO A 80 -7.77 6.43 -24.13
C PRO A 80 -8.97 6.72 -23.20
N LEU A 81 -8.78 7.25 -21.99
CA LEU A 81 -9.88 7.46 -21.05
C LEU A 81 -10.78 8.63 -21.46
N PRO A 82 -12.09 8.56 -21.15
CA PRO A 82 -12.95 9.73 -21.18
C PRO A 82 -12.41 10.85 -20.30
N LEU A 83 -12.53 12.11 -20.74
CA LEU A 83 -12.01 13.27 -20.01
C LEU A 83 -12.44 13.33 -18.53
N LYS A 84 -13.67 12.87 -18.24
CA LYS A 84 -14.21 12.82 -16.87
C LYS A 84 -13.44 11.86 -15.94
N ASP A 85 -12.79 10.83 -16.48
CA ASP A 85 -12.11 9.79 -15.69
C ASP A 85 -10.60 10.06 -15.57
N VAL A 86 -10.05 10.96 -16.40
CA VAL A 86 -8.61 11.28 -16.46
C VAL A 86 -8.09 11.77 -15.12
N ALA A 87 -8.83 12.63 -14.40
CA ALA A 87 -8.35 13.20 -13.15
C ALA A 87 -8.25 12.15 -12.04
N VAL A 88 -9.27 11.28 -11.92
CA VAL A 88 -9.28 10.14 -10.98
C VAL A 88 -8.17 9.15 -11.30
N ALA A 89 -7.96 8.82 -12.58
CA ALA A 89 -6.86 7.94 -13.00
C ALA A 89 -5.49 8.53 -12.68
N ARG A 90 -5.29 9.84 -12.92
CA ARG A 90 -4.06 10.54 -12.53
C ARG A 90 -3.82 10.51 -11.03
N ALA A 91 -4.88 10.66 -10.22
CA ALA A 91 -4.79 10.60 -8.77
C ALA A 91 -4.39 9.19 -8.29
N TYR A 92 -5.01 8.14 -8.83
CA TYR A 92 -4.62 6.76 -8.56
C TYR A 92 -3.16 6.49 -8.89
N ILE A 93 -2.70 6.90 -10.08
CA ILE A 93 -1.32 6.67 -10.51
C ILE A 93 -0.32 7.47 -9.65
N ALA A 94 -0.67 8.70 -9.26
CA ALA A 94 0.16 9.48 -8.34
C ALA A 94 0.29 8.79 -6.98
N GLY A 95 -0.80 8.22 -6.46
CA GLY A 95 -0.76 7.37 -5.26
C GLY A 95 0.12 6.14 -5.45
N PHE A 96 -0.01 5.43 -6.58
CA PHE A 96 0.80 4.25 -6.87
C PHE A 96 2.31 4.55 -6.94
N LEU A 97 2.68 5.74 -7.45
CA LEU A 97 4.07 6.20 -7.42
C LEU A 97 4.54 6.50 -5.99
N CYS A 98 3.67 7.03 -5.13
CA CYS A 98 3.96 7.22 -3.70
C CYS A 98 4.18 5.89 -2.99
N HIS A 99 3.38 4.86 -3.27
CA HIS A 99 3.61 3.49 -2.81
C HIS A 99 5.00 2.99 -3.22
N TYR A 100 5.30 3.02 -4.53
CA TYR A 100 6.60 2.57 -5.05
C TYR A 100 7.79 3.30 -4.41
N MET A 101 7.65 4.62 -4.21
CA MET A 101 8.67 5.45 -3.57
C MET A 101 8.90 5.05 -2.11
N LEU A 102 7.82 4.81 -1.35
CA LEU A 102 7.91 4.39 0.05
C LEU A 102 8.58 3.02 0.17
N ASP A 103 8.13 2.04 -0.61
CA ASP A 103 8.68 0.68 -0.64
C ASP A 103 10.15 0.65 -0.98
N SER A 104 10.53 1.34 -2.06
CA SER A 104 11.92 1.40 -2.51
C SER A 104 12.84 2.07 -1.47
N THR A 105 12.30 2.97 -0.65
CA THR A 105 13.03 3.66 0.41
C THR A 105 13.14 2.81 1.68
N ALA A 106 12.07 2.11 2.06
CA ALA A 106 11.99 1.36 3.32
C ALA A 106 12.64 -0.04 3.21
N HIS A 107 12.55 -0.70 2.06
CA HIS A 107 13.01 -2.09 1.90
C HIS A 107 14.49 -2.33 2.21
N PRO A 108 15.44 -1.42 1.91
CA PRO A 108 16.82 -1.59 2.35
C PRO A 108 16.96 -1.78 3.88
N PHE A 109 16.16 -1.05 4.66
CA PHE A 109 16.12 -1.18 6.12
C PHE A 109 15.48 -2.51 6.54
N VAL A 110 14.34 -2.86 5.94
CA VAL A 110 13.65 -4.13 6.26
C VAL A 110 14.55 -5.34 5.94
N TYR A 111 15.17 -5.36 4.76
CA TYR A 111 16.06 -6.46 4.37
C TYR A 111 17.33 -6.53 5.22
N TYR A 112 17.85 -5.39 5.68
CA TYR A 112 18.98 -5.39 6.61
C TYR A 112 18.64 -6.17 7.89
N TRP A 113 17.54 -5.81 8.55
CA TRP A 113 17.13 -6.47 9.79
C TRP A 113 16.70 -7.92 9.57
N GLN A 114 15.96 -8.20 8.49
CA GLN A 114 15.58 -9.55 8.12
C GLN A 114 16.81 -10.47 8.03
N ASN A 115 17.81 -10.06 7.24
CA ASN A 115 19.01 -10.87 7.03
C ASN A 115 19.86 -10.98 8.30
N MET A 116 19.95 -9.91 9.09
CA MET A 116 20.70 -9.92 10.36
C MET A 116 20.07 -10.90 11.36
N LEU A 117 18.75 -10.87 11.52
CA LEU A 117 18.03 -11.74 12.45
C LEU A 117 18.12 -13.21 12.03
N THR A 118 17.95 -13.51 10.74
CA THR A 118 18.01 -14.89 10.24
C THR A 118 19.43 -15.46 10.17
N SER A 119 20.47 -14.66 10.39
CA SER A 119 21.87 -15.12 10.39
C SER A 119 22.44 -15.41 11.78
N GLN A 120 21.65 -15.32 12.84
CA GLN A 120 22.14 -15.46 14.23
C GLN A 120 22.39 -16.91 14.68
N GLY A 121 22.00 -17.91 13.88
CA GLY A 121 22.14 -19.33 14.24
C GLY A 121 21.16 -19.80 15.32
N VAL A 122 20.05 -19.08 15.51
CA VAL A 122 18.95 -19.49 16.39
C VAL A 122 18.12 -20.56 15.69
N GLU A 123 17.85 -21.68 16.37
CA GLU A 123 17.06 -22.77 15.82
C GLU A 123 15.67 -22.28 15.36
N GLY A 124 15.32 -22.56 14.10
CA GLY A 124 14.07 -22.14 13.49
C GLY A 124 14.02 -20.68 13.02
N LEU A 125 15.08 -19.89 13.23
CA LEU A 125 15.21 -18.51 12.74
C LEU A 125 16.36 -18.42 11.73
N ASP A 126 16.19 -19.12 10.61
CA ASP A 126 17.13 -19.17 9.49
C ASP A 126 16.50 -18.63 8.19
N ASP A 127 17.15 -18.90 7.05
CA ASP A 127 16.68 -18.48 5.73
C ASP A 127 15.23 -18.90 5.39
N SER A 128 14.75 -20.02 5.96
CA SER A 128 13.37 -20.49 5.78
C SER A 128 12.34 -19.58 6.46
N ALA A 129 12.76 -18.80 7.47
CA ALA A 129 11.92 -17.87 8.22
C ALA A 129 11.93 -16.44 7.66
N LYS A 130 12.70 -16.16 6.59
CA LYS A 130 12.87 -14.79 6.05
C LYS A 130 11.55 -14.07 5.77
N ASN A 131 10.57 -14.75 5.17
CA ASN A 131 9.29 -14.15 4.85
C ASN A 131 8.49 -13.78 6.10
N GLN A 132 8.54 -14.61 7.15
CA GLN A 132 7.88 -14.35 8.42
C GLN A 132 8.55 -13.19 9.15
N VAL A 133 9.88 -13.18 9.21
CA VAL A 133 10.65 -12.09 9.82
C VAL A 133 10.39 -10.77 9.08
N HIS A 134 10.35 -10.78 7.75
CA HIS A 134 9.99 -9.62 6.93
C HIS A 134 8.64 -9.03 7.36
N ALA A 135 7.62 -9.89 7.45
CA ALA A 135 6.27 -9.48 7.84
C ALA A 135 6.20 -8.92 9.27
N GLU A 136 6.95 -9.50 10.22
CA GLU A 136 6.98 -8.99 11.60
C GLU A 136 7.67 -7.62 11.68
N ILE A 137 8.79 -7.40 10.97
CA ILE A 137 9.45 -6.09 10.91
C ILE A 137 8.49 -5.02 10.37
N GLU A 138 7.72 -5.36 9.35
CA GLU A 138 6.79 -4.42 8.70
C GLU A 138 5.57 -4.12 9.56
N LYS A 139 5.11 -5.11 10.32
CA LYS A 139 4.07 -4.93 11.35
C LYS A 139 4.56 -4.07 12.51
N ASP A 140 5.80 -4.23 12.95
CA ASP A 140 6.41 -3.38 14.00
C ASP A 140 6.54 -1.92 13.52
N LEU A 141 6.90 -1.71 12.25
CA LEU A 141 6.89 -0.37 11.64
C LEU A 141 5.48 0.22 11.61
N ASP A 142 4.48 -0.56 11.23
CA ASP A 142 3.07 -0.14 11.23
C ASP A 142 2.59 0.32 12.61
N GLU A 143 2.91 -0.47 13.65
CA GLU A 143 2.58 -0.13 15.04
C GLU A 143 3.32 1.14 15.49
N ALA A 144 4.61 1.27 15.16
CA ALA A 144 5.40 2.45 15.51
C ALA A 144 4.88 3.72 14.82
N ILE A 145 4.52 3.64 13.54
CA ILE A 145 3.95 4.75 12.78
C ILE A 145 2.57 5.12 13.33
N LEU A 146 1.72 4.13 13.62
CA LEU A 146 0.41 4.36 14.24
C LEU A 146 0.55 5.08 15.58
N TYR A 147 1.48 4.62 16.43
CA TYR A 147 1.73 5.25 17.73
C TYR A 147 2.25 6.67 17.57
N ALA A 148 3.19 6.90 16.64
CA ALA A 148 3.74 8.22 16.38
C ALA A 148 2.67 9.23 15.91
N HIS A 149 1.71 8.80 15.08
CA HIS A 149 0.67 9.67 14.55
C HIS A 149 -0.48 9.89 15.54
N LEU A 150 -0.92 8.86 16.26
CA LEU A 150 -2.18 8.88 17.01
C LEU A 150 -2.03 8.59 18.51
N GLY A 151 -0.85 8.21 18.99
CA GLY A 151 -0.65 7.74 20.37
C GLY A 151 -1.40 6.45 20.69
N LYS A 152 -1.76 5.65 19.67
CA LYS A 152 -2.54 4.42 19.78
C LYS A 152 -1.73 3.20 19.34
N THR A 153 -2.27 2.04 19.65
CA THR A 153 -1.76 0.71 19.28
C THR A 153 -2.84 -0.06 18.55
N VAL A 154 -2.51 -1.15 17.84
CA VAL A 154 -3.52 -2.04 17.23
C VAL A 154 -4.48 -2.67 18.24
N ALA A 155 -4.17 -2.62 19.55
CA ALA A 155 -5.11 -3.03 20.60
C ALA A 155 -6.30 -2.05 20.75
N THR A 156 -6.12 -0.78 20.37
CA THR A 156 -7.11 0.30 20.55
C THR A 156 -7.49 1.01 19.24
N TYR A 157 -6.79 0.71 18.16
CA TYR A 157 -7.07 1.13 16.79
C TYR A 157 -7.35 -0.10 15.94
N ARG A 158 -8.36 -0.05 15.08
CA ARG A 158 -8.79 -1.18 14.25
C ARG A 158 -8.44 -0.91 12.79
N PRO A 159 -7.28 -1.36 12.28
CA PRO A 159 -6.84 -1.04 10.91
C PRO A 159 -7.90 -1.38 9.86
N TYR A 160 -8.55 -2.54 9.97
CA TYR A 160 -9.56 -3.01 9.01
C TYR A 160 -10.81 -2.13 8.90
N SER A 161 -11.14 -1.32 9.91
CA SER A 161 -12.30 -0.41 9.88
C SER A 161 -11.91 1.04 9.58
N GLU A 162 -10.67 1.40 9.84
CA GLU A 162 -10.17 2.77 9.74
C GLU A 162 -9.39 3.04 8.45
N VAL A 163 -8.78 2.00 7.87
CA VAL A 163 -7.97 2.03 6.65
C VAL A 163 -8.75 1.37 5.50
N LEU A 164 -8.55 1.85 4.27
CA LEU A 164 -9.17 1.30 3.07
C LEU A 164 -10.69 1.11 3.20
N LYS A 165 -11.40 2.19 3.55
CA LYS A 165 -12.87 2.19 3.60
C LYS A 165 -13.40 1.86 2.20
N GLY A 166 -13.82 0.60 2.00
CA GLY A 166 -14.54 0.21 0.81
C GLY A 166 -15.77 1.11 0.61
N VAL A 167 -16.21 1.25 -0.64
CA VAL A 167 -17.30 2.11 -1.13
C VAL A 167 -18.63 1.97 -0.36
N ALA A 168 -18.75 0.98 0.54
CA ALA A 168 -19.91 0.77 1.42
C ALA A 168 -20.21 1.94 2.38
N ALA A 169 -19.26 2.84 2.66
CA ALA A 169 -19.53 4.01 3.51
C ALA A 169 -20.51 5.03 2.89
N TYR A 170 -20.82 4.93 1.58
CA TYR A 170 -21.74 5.85 0.90
C TYR A 170 -23.13 5.26 0.57
N ALA A 171 -23.33 3.95 0.70
CA ALA A 171 -24.64 3.33 0.48
C ALA A 171 -25.69 3.68 1.57
N LEU A 172 -25.28 4.33 2.67
CA LEU A 172 -26.16 4.70 3.79
C LEU A 172 -26.36 6.22 3.98
N ARG A 173 -25.92 7.06 3.04
CA ARG A 173 -26.17 8.52 3.09
C ARG A 173 -27.22 9.05 2.10
N PHE A 174 -27.90 8.16 1.38
CA PHE A 174 -29.04 8.51 0.50
C PHE A 174 -30.19 7.50 0.61
N GLY A 175 -30.63 7.24 1.84
CA GLY A 175 -31.90 6.57 2.15
C GLY A 175 -32.88 7.55 2.76
#